data_AF-A0A1V5YAB6-F1
#
_entry.id   AF-A0A1V5YAB6-F1
#
_cell.length_a   1.000
_cell.length_b   1.000
_cell.length_c   1.000
_cell.angle_alpha   90.00
_cell.angle_beta   90.00
_cell.angle_gamma   90.00
#
_symmetry.space_group_name_H-M   'P 1'
#
loop_
_entity.id
_entity.type
_entity.pdbx_description
1 polymer ?
#
loop_
_entity_poly.entity_id
_entity_poly.type
_entity_poly.pdbx_seq_one_letter_code
_entity_poly.pdbx_strand_id
1 'polypeptide(L)'
;MIEVKTKPITWSRISIETAGPSLLALPRLSYYPAVKRAMDLLLASLLLALLSPLILLIAVAIRLGSPGPALFRQTRVGLNGRHFTMLKFRSMYNGCDQTVHQRLARRFVNGQARQSVYKVVGDVRITPLGRWLRKTSLDELPQLVNVLRGEMSLVGPRPVVPYEVEQYTPYQRQRLYAVPGMTGLPQVSGRSGLTFDKIVRLDLEYIRHRSIGLDIWILLRTIPAVLAARATS
;
A
#
# COMPACT_ATOMS: atom_id res chain seq x y z
N MET A 1 -8.84 42.30 -13.31
CA MET A 1 -9.08 42.16 -11.86
C MET A 1 -10.36 41.36 -11.71
N ILE A 2 -10.26 40.05 -11.50
CA ILE A 2 -11.43 39.13 -11.45
C ILE A 2 -11.42 38.50 -10.05
N GLU A 3 -12.46 38.81 -9.29
CA GLU A 3 -12.61 38.44 -7.89
C GLU A 3 -13.17 37.01 -7.79
N VAL A 4 -12.36 36.07 -7.29
CA VAL A 4 -12.78 34.68 -7.05
C VAL A 4 -13.37 34.61 -5.63
N LYS A 5 -14.71 34.59 -5.54
CA LYS A 5 -15.42 34.32 -4.27
C LYS A 5 -15.29 32.85 -3.89
N THR A 6 -14.51 32.54 -2.86
CA THR A 6 -14.51 31.25 -2.18
C THR A 6 -15.60 31.24 -1.10
N LYS A 7 -16.61 30.39 -1.25
CA LYS A 7 -17.57 30.09 -0.17
C LYS A 7 -17.08 28.89 0.64
N PRO A 8 -17.08 28.95 1.98
CA PRO A 8 -16.72 27.81 2.83
C PRO A 8 -17.84 26.76 2.83
N ILE A 9 -17.48 25.48 2.71
CA ILE A 9 -18.41 24.35 2.78
C ILE A 9 -18.68 24.04 4.26
N THR A 10 -19.88 24.32 4.73
CA THR A 10 -20.36 24.01 6.09
C THR A 10 -20.91 22.58 6.17
N TRP A 11 -20.39 21.79 7.11
CA TRP A 11 -20.69 20.36 7.35
C TRP A 11 -21.95 20.12 8.19
N SER A 12 -23.09 20.73 7.85
CA SER A 12 -24.32 20.53 8.63
C SER A 12 -25.46 20.00 7.75
N ARG A 13 -25.91 18.79 8.09
CA ARG A 13 -27.14 18.08 7.66
C ARG A 13 -26.99 17.18 6.43
N ILE A 14 -26.47 15.97 6.66
CA ILE A 14 -26.92 14.78 5.92
C ILE A 14 -28.02 14.15 6.78
N SER A 15 -29.27 14.34 6.38
CA SER A 15 -30.42 13.67 7.00
C SER A 15 -30.39 12.20 6.62
N ILE A 16 -30.20 11.32 7.60
CA ILE A 16 -30.33 9.87 7.43
C ILE A 16 -31.82 9.55 7.54
N GLU A 17 -32.43 9.15 6.43
CA GLU A 17 -33.78 8.58 6.42
C GLU A 17 -33.82 7.33 7.32
N THR A 18 -34.84 7.30 8.17
CA THR A 18 -35.10 6.28 9.18
C THR A 18 -35.54 4.95 8.55
N ALA A 19 -34.66 3.96 8.53
CA ALA A 19 -35.06 2.56 8.35
C ALA A 19 -35.64 2.04 9.68
N GLY A 20 -36.86 1.48 9.63
CA GLY A 20 -37.60 1.01 10.81
C GLY A 20 -36.93 -0.14 11.57
N PRO A 21 -37.38 -0.42 12.82
CA PRO A 21 -36.72 -1.39 13.68
C PRO A 21 -37.18 -2.81 13.34
N SER A 22 -36.34 -3.59 12.66
CA SER A 22 -36.47 -5.04 12.63
C SER A 22 -35.68 -5.66 13.78
N LEU A 23 -36.44 -6.30 14.67
CA LEU A 23 -36.03 -6.98 15.89
C LEU A 23 -34.97 -8.07 15.60
N LEU A 24 -33.98 -8.20 16.49
CA LEU A 24 -32.86 -9.18 16.50
C LEU A 24 -31.59 -8.86 15.69
N ALA A 25 -31.12 -7.61 15.70
CA ALA A 25 -29.72 -7.31 15.39
C ALA A 25 -28.81 -7.65 16.58
N LEU A 26 -28.63 -8.94 16.88
CA LEU A 26 -27.43 -9.34 17.61
C LEU A 26 -26.23 -8.84 16.79
N PRO A 27 -25.26 -8.11 17.38
CA PRO A 27 -24.08 -7.70 16.62
C PRO A 27 -23.47 -8.99 16.08
N ARG A 28 -23.46 -9.17 14.75
CA ARG A 28 -22.68 -10.24 14.14
C ARG A 28 -21.26 -9.98 14.59
N LEU A 29 -20.79 -10.73 15.60
CA LEU A 29 -19.41 -10.71 16.06
C LEU A 29 -18.58 -11.15 14.86
N SER A 30 -18.16 -10.18 14.05
CA SER A 30 -17.22 -10.42 12.98
C SER A 30 -15.90 -10.69 13.69
N TYR A 31 -15.57 -11.97 13.89
CA TYR A 31 -14.29 -12.40 14.45
C TYR A 31 -13.11 -12.02 13.54
N TYR A 32 -13.40 -11.71 12.27
CA TYR A 32 -12.41 -11.43 11.25
C TYR A 32 -11.34 -10.39 11.66
N PRO A 33 -11.66 -9.18 12.16
CA PRO A 33 -10.63 -8.19 12.47
C PRO A 33 -9.68 -8.64 13.57
N ALA A 34 -10.20 -9.33 14.61
CA ALA A 34 -9.39 -9.83 15.72
C ALA A 34 -8.47 -10.97 15.26
N VAL A 35 -9.02 -11.95 14.53
CA VAL A 35 -8.24 -13.09 14.00
C VAL A 35 -7.21 -12.62 12.98
N LYS A 36 -7.59 -11.70 12.08
CA LYS A 36 -6.66 -11.08 11.12
C LYS A 36 -5.53 -10.38 11.85
N ARG A 37 -5.84 -9.60 12.90
CA ARG A 37 -4.81 -8.89 13.65
C ARG A 37 -3.85 -9.84 14.36
N ALA A 38 -4.36 -10.91 14.96
CA ALA A 38 -3.54 -11.95 15.57
C ALA A 38 -2.63 -12.63 14.53
N MET A 39 -3.19 -13.01 13.38
CA MET A 39 -2.42 -13.58 12.27
C MET A 39 -1.32 -12.64 11.77
N ASP A 40 -1.64 -11.35 11.56
CA ASP A 40 -0.68 -10.33 11.16
C ASP A 40 0.48 -10.21 12.15
N LEU A 41 0.17 -10.16 13.45
CA LEU A 41 1.19 -10.05 14.50
C LEU A 41 2.09 -11.29 14.57
N LEU A 42 1.50 -12.49 14.53
CA LEU A 42 2.24 -13.75 14.59
C LEU A 42 3.15 -13.91 13.37
N LEU A 43 2.60 -13.77 12.17
CA LEU A 43 3.36 -13.97 10.93
C LEU A 43 4.41 -12.86 10.73
N ALA A 44 4.08 -11.59 11.01
CA ALA A 44 5.06 -10.51 10.88
C ALA A 44 6.21 -10.63 11.90
N SER A 45 5.91 -11.04 13.14
CA SER A 45 6.94 -11.28 14.16
C SER A 45 7.85 -12.44 13.77
N LEU A 46 7.27 -13.55 13.28
CA LEU A 46 8.02 -14.70 12.80
C LEU A 46 8.93 -14.31 11.61
N LEU A 47 8.40 -13.61 10.62
CA LEU A 47 9.18 -13.16 9.46
C LEU A 47 10.29 -12.19 9.87
N LEU A 48 10.04 -11.25 10.79
CA LEU A 48 11.07 -10.36 11.29
C LEU A 48 12.17 -11.11 12.03
N ALA A 49 11.82 -12.07 12.89
CA ALA A 49 12.80 -12.87 13.63
C ALA A 49 13.68 -13.68 12.66
N LEU A 50 13.06 -14.45 11.76
CA LEU A 50 13.76 -15.31 10.80
C LEU A 50 14.60 -14.53 9.79
N LEU A 51 14.09 -13.39 9.32
CA LEU A 51 14.78 -12.56 8.31
C LEU A 51 15.66 -11.47 8.92
N SER A 52 15.75 -11.36 10.25
CA SER A 52 16.55 -10.32 10.92
C SER A 52 18.01 -10.27 10.47
N PRO A 53 18.74 -11.40 10.26
CA PRO A 53 20.12 -11.34 9.79
C PRO A 53 20.20 -10.76 8.37
N LEU A 54 19.27 -11.14 7.49
CA LEU A 54 19.20 -10.63 6.12
C LEU A 54 18.84 -9.14 6.10
N ILE A 55 17.88 -8.71 6.93
CA ILE A 55 17.50 -7.30 7.09
C ILE A 55 18.71 -6.47 7.52
N LEU A 56 19.50 -6.96 8.48
CA LEU A 56 20.72 -6.28 8.93
C LEU A 56 21.78 -6.22 7.82
N LEU A 57 22.02 -7.33 7.12
CA LEU A 57 22.96 -7.39 5.99
C LEU A 57 22.59 -6.38 4.90
N ILE A 58 21.32 -6.33 4.49
CA ILE A 58 20.82 -5.38 3.50
C ILE A 58 21.01 -3.94 3.99
N ALA A 59 20.70 -3.67 5.26
CA ALA A 59 20.87 -2.34 5.85
C ALA A 59 22.34 -1.88 5.78
N VAL A 60 23.28 -2.75 6.13
CA VAL A 60 24.72 -2.48 6.05
C VAL A 60 25.14 -2.26 4.60
N ALA A 61 24.75 -3.14 3.68
CA ALA A 61 25.08 -3.04 2.26
C ALA A 61 24.62 -1.71 1.64
N ILE A 62 23.43 -1.21 2.02
CA ILE A 62 22.93 0.09 1.55
C ILE A 62 23.77 1.25 2.07
N ARG A 63 24.23 1.18 3.34
CA ARG A 63 25.06 2.24 3.94
C ARG A 63 26.47 2.26 3.38
N LEU A 64 27.03 1.09 3.05
CA LEU A 64 28.34 0.98 2.43
C LEU A 64 28.29 1.37 0.94
N GLY A 65 27.19 1.09 0.24
CA GLY A 65 27.07 1.37 -1.19
C GLY A 65 26.74 2.81 -1.56
N SER A 66 26.19 3.63 -0.64
CA SER A 66 25.88 5.04 -0.91
C SER A 66 25.68 5.86 0.39
N PRO A 67 26.01 7.17 0.40
CA PRO A 67 25.88 7.99 1.60
C PRO A 67 24.42 8.17 2.06
N GLY A 68 24.19 8.14 3.37
CA GLY A 68 22.89 8.39 4.03
C GLY A 68 22.23 7.14 4.65
N PRO A 69 20.95 7.24 5.07
CA PRO A 69 20.28 6.20 5.84
C PRO A 69 19.88 4.98 5.00
N ALA A 70 19.93 3.78 5.61
CA ALA A 70 19.45 2.55 4.98
C ALA A 70 17.93 2.51 4.78
N LEU A 71 17.18 3.15 5.69
CA LEU A 71 15.73 3.19 5.64
C LEU A 71 15.24 4.47 4.96
N PHE A 72 14.38 4.29 3.97
CA PHE A 72 13.56 5.33 3.39
C PHE A 72 12.22 5.39 4.13
N ARG A 73 11.76 6.62 4.41
CA ARG A 73 10.52 6.92 5.10
C ARG A 73 9.62 7.72 4.19
N GLN A 74 8.37 7.31 4.03
CA GLN A 74 7.43 8.04 3.19
C GLN A 74 6.03 8.06 3.81
N THR A 75 5.43 9.23 3.85
CA THR A 75 4.04 9.38 4.31
C THR A 75 3.10 8.63 3.37
N ARG A 76 2.16 7.91 3.97
CA ARG A 76 1.09 7.18 3.31
C ARG A 76 -0.24 7.45 4.01
N VAL A 77 -1.31 7.23 3.27
CA VAL A 77 -2.69 7.29 3.77
C VAL A 77 -3.15 5.87 4.03
N GLY A 78 -3.56 5.61 5.28
CA GLY A 78 -4.07 4.33 5.76
C GLY A 78 -5.57 4.37 6.04
N LEU A 79 -6.00 3.54 6.99
CA LEU A 79 -7.41 3.37 7.36
C LEU A 79 -8.08 4.72 7.68
N ASN A 80 -9.23 4.95 7.05
CA ASN A 80 -10.05 6.16 7.21
C ASN A 80 -9.29 7.47 6.93
N GLY A 81 -8.30 7.45 6.06
CA GLY A 81 -7.54 8.64 5.69
C GLY A 81 -6.41 8.99 6.65
N ARG A 82 -6.15 8.19 7.69
CA ARG A 82 -5.08 8.49 8.66
C ARG A 82 -3.70 8.40 8.03
N HIS A 83 -2.86 9.40 8.26
CA HIS A 83 -1.50 9.38 7.77
C HIS A 83 -0.60 8.51 8.65
N PHE A 84 0.33 7.78 8.04
CA PHE A 84 1.37 7.03 8.72
C PHE A 84 2.69 7.07 7.94
N THR A 85 3.80 6.73 8.61
CA THR A 85 5.12 6.69 7.98
C THR A 85 5.44 5.27 7.54
N MET A 86 5.37 5.01 6.25
CA MET A 86 5.74 3.73 5.66
C MET A 86 7.26 3.59 5.60
N LEU A 87 7.78 2.44 6.04
CA LEU A 87 9.19 2.11 6.04
C LEU A 87 9.55 1.26 4.82
N LYS A 88 10.67 1.58 4.17
CA LYS A 88 11.28 0.75 3.12
C LYS A 88 12.79 0.79 3.24
N PHE A 89 13.49 -0.15 2.63
CA PHE A 89 14.89 0.07 2.34
C PHE A 89 15.04 1.10 1.24
N ARG A 90 16.07 1.93 1.39
CA ARG A 90 16.43 2.92 0.39
C ARG A 90 16.99 2.22 -0.85
N SER A 91 16.29 2.37 -1.96
CA SER A 91 16.70 1.86 -3.27
C SER A 91 17.18 2.94 -4.25
N MET A 92 16.99 4.22 -3.92
CA MET A 92 17.45 5.38 -4.69
C MET A 92 18.57 6.13 -3.96
N TYR A 93 19.38 6.88 -4.69
CA TYR A 93 20.35 7.79 -4.07
C TYR A 93 19.64 8.79 -3.15
N ASN A 94 20.34 9.24 -2.10
CA ASN A 94 19.76 10.19 -1.15
C ASN A 94 19.56 11.56 -1.82
N GLY A 95 18.49 12.27 -1.45
CA GLY A 95 18.21 13.61 -1.97
C GLY A 95 17.66 13.66 -3.40
N CYS A 96 17.23 12.54 -3.98
CA CYS A 96 16.59 12.54 -5.29
C CYS A 96 15.27 13.32 -5.32
N ASP A 97 15.05 14.07 -6.41
CA ASP A 97 13.81 14.81 -6.63
C ASP A 97 12.58 13.87 -6.72
N GLN A 98 11.57 14.16 -5.90
CA GLN A 98 10.31 13.43 -5.83
C GLN A 98 9.25 13.95 -6.81
N THR A 99 9.44 15.11 -7.45
CA THR A 99 8.43 15.71 -8.34
C THR A 99 8.10 14.81 -9.53
N VAL A 100 9.08 14.08 -10.06
CA VAL A 100 8.87 13.08 -11.13
C VAL A 100 7.89 11.99 -10.67
N HIS A 101 8.06 11.51 -9.44
CA HIS A 101 7.21 10.47 -8.86
C HIS A 101 5.77 11.01 -8.65
N GLN A 102 5.63 12.26 -8.19
CA GLN A 102 4.33 12.91 -8.03
C GLN A 102 3.60 13.10 -9.38
N ARG A 103 4.30 13.58 -10.42
CA ARG A 103 3.72 13.77 -11.76
C ARG A 103 3.22 12.46 -12.36
N LEU A 104 4.04 11.41 -12.28
CA LEU A 104 3.69 10.08 -12.78
C LEU A 104 2.48 9.49 -12.03
N ALA A 105 2.40 9.70 -10.72
CA ALA A 105 1.28 9.23 -9.92
C ALA A 105 -0.05 9.87 -10.35
N ARG A 106 -0.04 11.20 -10.52
CA ARG A 106 -1.22 11.93 -11.00
C ARG A 106 -1.66 11.44 -12.38
N ARG A 107 -0.71 11.25 -13.31
CA ARG A 107 -1.02 10.69 -14.64
C ARG A 107 -1.61 9.29 -14.57
N PHE A 108 -1.11 8.43 -13.68
CA PHE A 108 -1.62 7.08 -13.52
C PHE A 108 -3.05 7.05 -12.96
N VAL A 109 -3.32 7.83 -11.91
CA VAL A 109 -4.67 7.94 -11.32
C VAL A 109 -5.67 8.48 -12.33
N ASN A 110 -5.25 9.45 -13.16
CA ASN A 110 -6.09 10.05 -14.19
C ASN A 110 -6.17 9.22 -15.48
N GLY A 111 -5.67 7.98 -15.49
CA GLY A 111 -5.71 7.09 -16.66
C GLY A 111 -4.79 7.50 -17.83
N GLN A 112 -3.96 8.53 -17.66
CA GLN A 112 -3.03 9.08 -18.65
C GLN A 112 -1.69 8.32 -18.72
N ALA A 113 -1.52 7.29 -17.89
CA ALA A 113 -0.38 6.38 -17.90
C ALA A 113 -0.86 4.93 -17.66
N ARG A 114 -0.33 4.00 -18.45
CA ARG A 114 -0.62 2.56 -18.31
C ARG A 114 0.23 1.87 -17.25
N GLN A 115 1.33 2.49 -16.84
CA GLN A 115 2.25 1.93 -15.86
C GLN A 115 2.24 2.75 -14.57
N SER A 116 2.17 2.05 -13.45
CA SER A 116 2.33 2.62 -12.13
C SER A 116 3.72 3.26 -11.98
N VAL A 117 3.79 4.29 -11.15
CA VAL A 117 4.96 5.16 -10.88
C VAL A 117 6.27 4.42 -10.62
N TYR A 118 6.19 3.16 -10.20
CA TYR A 118 7.32 2.35 -9.78
C TYR A 118 8.02 1.59 -10.91
N LYS A 119 7.53 1.70 -12.16
CA LYS A 119 8.10 1.03 -13.35
C LYS A 119 8.70 1.99 -14.37
N VAL A 120 9.45 2.99 -13.92
CA VAL A 120 10.27 3.80 -14.84
C VAL A 120 11.50 2.98 -15.23
N VAL A 121 11.57 2.54 -16.49
CA VAL A 121 12.72 1.81 -17.03
C VAL A 121 13.91 2.78 -17.13
N GLY A 122 15.08 2.35 -16.65
CA GLY A 122 16.31 3.15 -16.74
C GLY A 122 16.41 4.33 -15.79
N ASP A 123 15.63 4.36 -14.70
CA ASP A 123 15.70 5.45 -13.72
C ASP A 123 17.08 5.54 -13.06
N VAL A 124 17.86 6.55 -13.47
CA VAL A 124 19.24 6.82 -13.02
C VAL A 124 19.34 7.10 -11.52
N ARG A 125 18.23 7.41 -10.86
CA ARG A 125 18.17 7.65 -9.41
C ARG A 125 18.26 6.35 -8.61
N ILE A 126 18.01 5.20 -9.23
CA ILE A 126 18.04 3.89 -8.57
C ILE A 126 19.50 3.39 -8.48
N THR A 127 19.95 3.04 -7.28
CA THR A 127 21.29 2.48 -7.06
C THR A 127 21.39 1.05 -7.65
N PRO A 128 22.58 0.53 -7.98
CA PRO A 128 22.73 -0.85 -8.46
C PRO A 128 22.12 -1.89 -7.49
N LEU A 129 22.44 -1.77 -6.19
CA LEU A 129 21.83 -2.60 -5.15
C LEU A 129 20.31 -2.38 -5.07
N GLY A 130 19.86 -1.13 -5.16
CA GLY A 130 18.44 -0.78 -5.14
C GLY A 130 17.64 -1.38 -6.27
N ARG A 131 18.24 -1.57 -7.46
CA ARG A 131 17.62 -2.27 -8.59
C ARG A 131 17.35 -3.74 -8.24
N TRP A 132 18.32 -4.40 -7.61
CA TRP A 132 18.16 -5.77 -7.14
C TRP A 132 17.13 -5.88 -6.02
N LEU A 133 17.13 -4.97 -5.05
CA LEU A 133 16.16 -4.94 -3.95
C LEU A 133 14.73 -4.80 -4.47
N ARG A 134 14.49 -3.89 -5.44
CA ARG A 134 13.17 -3.71 -6.06
C ARG A 134 12.72 -4.93 -6.86
N LYS A 135 13.65 -5.57 -7.59
CA LYS A 135 13.37 -6.78 -8.36
C LYS A 135 12.94 -7.95 -7.48
N THR A 136 13.53 -8.05 -6.28
CA THR A 136 13.26 -9.12 -5.32
C THR A 136 12.18 -8.76 -4.29
N SER A 137 11.67 -7.52 -4.33
CA SER A 137 10.76 -6.95 -3.32
C SER A 137 11.34 -6.94 -1.89
N LEU A 138 12.65 -7.14 -1.75
CA LEU A 138 13.32 -7.11 -0.45
C LEU A 138 13.36 -5.70 0.13
N ASP A 139 13.17 -4.66 -0.69
CA ASP A 139 13.05 -3.28 -0.20
C ASP A 139 11.83 -3.05 0.70
N GLU A 140 10.88 -3.98 0.70
CA GLU A 140 9.63 -3.88 1.45
C GLU A 140 9.67 -4.56 2.82
N LEU A 141 10.72 -5.32 3.15
CA LEU A 141 10.84 -6.00 4.45
C LEU A 141 10.66 -5.08 5.68
N PRO A 142 11.16 -3.82 5.68
CA PRO A 142 10.94 -2.92 6.82
C PRO A 142 9.46 -2.61 7.11
N GLN A 143 8.55 -2.83 6.15
CA GLN A 143 7.11 -2.65 6.35
C GLN A 143 6.51 -3.64 7.36
N LEU A 144 7.18 -4.76 7.64
CA LEU A 144 6.75 -5.68 8.70
C LEU A 144 6.67 -4.98 10.06
N VAL A 145 7.50 -3.95 10.30
CA VAL A 145 7.40 -3.11 11.49
C VAL A 145 6.12 -2.26 11.48
N ASN A 146 5.70 -1.75 10.32
CA ASN A 146 4.41 -1.06 10.18
C ASN A 146 3.23 -2.02 10.43
N VAL A 147 3.37 -3.29 10.04
CA VAL A 147 2.39 -4.33 10.39
C VAL A 147 2.33 -4.53 11.90
N LEU A 148 3.47 -4.69 12.58
CA LEU A 148 3.47 -4.80 14.05
C LEU A 148 2.83 -3.59 14.75
N ARG A 149 3.04 -2.37 14.22
CA ARG A 149 2.43 -1.12 14.74
C ARG A 149 0.94 -0.98 14.45
N GLY A 150 0.36 -1.84 13.62
CA GLY A 150 -1.06 -1.77 13.24
C GLY A 150 -1.38 -0.67 12.22
N GLU A 151 -0.35 -0.06 11.62
CA GLU A 151 -0.50 0.92 10.54
C GLU A 151 -0.79 0.22 9.21
N MET A 152 -0.30 -1.02 9.07
CA MET A 152 -0.48 -1.91 7.92
C MET A 152 -0.93 -3.31 8.36
N SER A 153 -1.37 -4.10 7.39
CA SER A 153 -1.64 -5.54 7.48
C SER A 153 -0.75 -6.29 6.49
N LEU A 154 -0.60 -7.60 6.64
CA LEU A 154 0.06 -8.40 5.60
C LEU A 154 -0.76 -8.38 4.31
N VAL A 155 -2.10 -8.44 4.42
CA VAL A 155 -3.03 -8.42 3.29
C VAL A 155 -3.98 -7.24 3.38
N GLY A 156 -4.08 -6.46 2.30
CA GLY A 156 -4.96 -5.31 2.21
C GLY A 156 -4.74 -4.50 0.94
N PRO A 157 -5.54 -3.44 0.72
CA PRO A 157 -5.31 -2.51 -0.39
C PRO A 157 -3.92 -1.88 -0.30
N ARG A 158 -3.32 -1.56 -1.45
CA ARG A 158 -1.98 -0.95 -1.48
C ARG A 158 -1.97 0.38 -0.69
N PRO A 159 -0.94 0.67 0.14
CA PRO A 159 -0.78 1.98 0.76
C PRO A 159 -0.52 3.06 -0.30
N VAL A 160 -1.32 4.12 -0.24
CA VAL A 160 -1.31 5.21 -1.23
C VAL A 160 -0.68 6.47 -0.66
N VAL A 161 -0.07 7.26 -1.54
CA VAL A 161 0.55 8.55 -1.21
C VAL A 161 -0.51 9.64 -1.11
N PRO A 162 -0.34 10.67 -0.25
CA PRO A 162 -1.34 11.71 -0.07
C PRO A 162 -1.78 12.40 -1.36
N TYR A 163 -0.83 12.75 -2.23
CA TYR A 163 -1.11 13.41 -3.50
C TYR A 163 -1.79 12.51 -4.56
N GLU A 164 -1.85 11.19 -4.37
CA GLU A 164 -2.74 10.33 -5.16
C GLU A 164 -4.18 10.45 -4.64
N VAL A 165 -4.37 10.41 -3.31
CA VAL A 165 -5.69 10.49 -2.67
C VAL A 165 -6.38 11.82 -2.94
N GLU A 166 -5.62 12.90 -3.06
CA GLU A 166 -6.11 14.21 -3.49
C GLU A 166 -6.83 14.16 -4.85
N GLN A 167 -6.45 13.23 -5.73
CA GLN A 167 -7.05 13.07 -7.06
C GLN A 167 -8.24 12.08 -7.05
N TYR A 168 -8.53 11.42 -5.93
CA TYR A 168 -9.53 10.36 -5.88
C TYR A 168 -10.96 10.90 -5.90
N THR A 169 -11.78 10.26 -6.75
CA THR A 169 -13.24 10.39 -6.68
C THR A 169 -13.77 9.76 -5.38
N PRO A 170 -15.01 10.10 -4.94
CA PRO A 170 -15.63 9.47 -3.76
C PRO A 170 -15.65 7.94 -3.84
N TYR A 171 -15.84 7.38 -5.04
CA TYR A 171 -15.77 5.93 -5.28
C TYR A 171 -14.37 5.37 -5.02
N GLN A 172 -13.32 6.01 -5.54
CA GLN A 172 -11.94 5.57 -5.36
C GLN A 172 -11.47 5.70 -3.90
N ARG A 173 -11.98 6.67 -3.14
CA ARG A 173 -11.67 6.83 -1.71
C ARG A 173 -12.15 5.68 -0.84
N GLN A 174 -13.12 4.88 -1.29
CA GLN A 174 -13.57 3.68 -0.55
C GLN A 174 -12.45 2.66 -0.32
N ARG A 175 -11.34 2.74 -1.08
CA ARG A 175 -10.12 1.94 -0.84
C ARG A 175 -9.51 2.17 0.54
N LEU A 176 -9.80 3.31 1.18
CA LEU A 176 -9.30 3.67 2.50
C LEU A 176 -10.15 3.08 3.65
N TYR A 177 -11.19 2.29 3.35
CA TYR A 177 -12.03 1.61 4.36
C TYR A 177 -11.46 0.27 4.86
N ALA A 178 -10.19 0.00 4.56
CA ALA A 178 -9.42 -1.10 5.12
C ALA A 178 -8.01 -0.64 5.46
N VAL A 179 -7.40 -1.36 6.41
CA VAL A 179 -5.98 -1.20 6.73
C VAL A 179 -5.17 -1.57 5.47
N PRO A 180 -4.21 -0.75 5.03
CA PRO A 180 -3.43 -1.05 3.85
C PRO A 180 -2.54 -2.29 4.05
N GLY A 181 -2.32 -3.03 2.97
CA GLY A 181 -1.58 -4.30 2.95
C GLY A 181 -0.17 -4.17 2.39
N MET A 182 0.72 -5.07 2.81
CA MET A 182 1.97 -5.34 2.09
C MET A 182 1.69 -6.00 0.73
N THR A 183 0.78 -6.98 0.73
CA THR A 183 0.21 -7.59 -0.49
C THR A 183 -1.31 -7.40 -0.52
N GLY A 184 -1.94 -7.70 -1.64
CA GLY A 184 -3.37 -7.51 -1.84
C GLY A 184 -3.89 -8.27 -3.06
N LEU A 185 -5.21 -8.24 -3.23
CA LEU A 185 -5.87 -8.91 -4.34
C LEU A 185 -5.34 -8.44 -5.72
N PRO A 186 -5.14 -7.14 -5.99
CA PRO A 186 -4.54 -6.71 -7.27
C PRO A 186 -3.18 -7.35 -7.57
N GLN A 187 -2.35 -7.55 -6.55
CA GLN A 187 -0.99 -8.10 -6.69
C GLN A 187 -0.99 -9.56 -7.16
N VAL A 188 -2.03 -10.32 -6.82
CA VAL A 188 -2.15 -11.75 -7.16
C VAL A 188 -3.14 -12.04 -8.30
N SER A 189 -4.02 -11.09 -8.63
CA SER A 189 -5.12 -11.30 -9.59
C SER A 189 -4.78 -11.03 -11.06
N GLY A 190 -3.61 -10.53 -11.42
CA GLY A 190 -3.33 -10.34 -12.85
C GLY A 190 -2.02 -9.65 -13.20
N ARG A 191 -1.49 -10.10 -14.34
CA ARG A 191 -0.24 -9.76 -15.03
C ARG A 191 0.08 -8.26 -15.08
N SER A 192 1.36 -7.97 -15.29
CA SER A 192 1.93 -6.65 -15.60
C SER A 192 0.96 -5.75 -16.39
N GLY A 193 0.58 -4.60 -15.82
CA GLY A 193 -0.13 -3.54 -16.55
C GLY A 193 -1.62 -3.36 -16.23
N LEU A 194 -2.07 -3.66 -15.01
CA LEU A 194 -3.42 -3.26 -14.58
C LEU A 194 -3.58 -1.74 -14.64
N THR A 195 -4.70 -1.29 -15.22
CA THR A 195 -5.11 0.11 -15.16
C THR A 195 -5.51 0.48 -13.74
N PHE A 196 -5.44 1.77 -13.42
CA PHE A 196 -5.84 2.25 -12.09
C PHE A 196 -7.27 1.83 -11.72
N ASP A 197 -8.23 1.93 -12.64
CA ASP A 197 -9.61 1.50 -12.40
C ASP A 197 -9.74 0.01 -12.06
N LYS A 198 -8.94 -0.86 -12.71
CA LYS A 198 -8.93 -2.29 -12.40
C LYS A 198 -8.36 -2.53 -11.00
N ILE A 199 -7.32 -1.81 -10.61
CA ILE A 199 -6.77 -1.86 -9.24
C ILE A 199 -7.83 -1.44 -8.23
N VAL A 200 -8.52 -0.33 -8.47
CA VAL A 200 -9.60 0.16 -7.60
C VAL A 200 -10.69 -0.89 -7.47
N ARG A 201 -11.16 -1.50 -8.57
CA ARG A 201 -12.19 -2.55 -8.53
C ARG A 201 -11.77 -3.74 -7.67
N LEU A 202 -10.55 -4.25 -7.86
CA LEU A 202 -10.02 -5.38 -7.11
C LEU A 202 -9.81 -5.04 -5.62
N ASP A 203 -9.35 -3.83 -5.30
CA ASP A 203 -9.24 -3.37 -3.91
C ASP A 203 -10.63 -3.32 -3.24
N LEU A 204 -11.66 -2.81 -3.93
CA LEU A 204 -13.02 -2.75 -3.38
C LEU A 204 -13.67 -4.13 -3.28
N GLU A 205 -13.39 -5.02 -4.22
CA GLU A 205 -13.81 -6.42 -4.17
C GLU A 205 -13.21 -7.13 -2.95
N TYR A 206 -11.92 -6.94 -2.71
CA TYR A 206 -11.27 -7.41 -1.48
C TYR A 206 -11.96 -6.86 -0.23
N ILE A 207 -12.19 -5.54 -0.16
CA ILE A 207 -12.83 -4.91 1.01
C ILE A 207 -14.23 -5.49 1.29
N ARG A 208 -15.02 -5.77 0.24
CA ARG A 208 -16.37 -6.33 0.37
C ARG A 208 -16.38 -7.79 0.81
N HIS A 209 -15.43 -8.61 0.32
CA HIS A 209 -15.43 -10.06 0.52
C HIS A 209 -14.33 -10.56 1.47
N ARG A 210 -13.70 -9.64 2.21
CA ARG A 210 -12.60 -9.95 3.11
C ARG A 210 -12.97 -11.04 4.13
N SER A 211 -12.14 -12.06 4.19
CA SER A 211 -12.26 -13.20 5.09
C SER A 211 -10.87 -13.76 5.35
N ILE A 212 -10.71 -14.56 6.41
CA ILE A 212 -9.42 -15.21 6.73
C ILE A 212 -9.00 -16.14 5.59
N GLY A 213 -9.95 -16.88 4.99
CA GLY A 213 -9.68 -17.73 3.84
C GLY A 213 -9.15 -16.95 2.63
N LEU A 214 -9.75 -15.79 2.32
CA LEU A 214 -9.27 -14.93 1.25
C LEU A 214 -7.87 -14.37 1.56
N ASP A 215 -7.61 -13.95 2.80
CA ASP A 215 -6.29 -13.45 3.21
C ASP A 215 -5.21 -14.53 3.05
N ILE A 216 -5.48 -15.76 3.51
CA ILE A 216 -4.56 -16.90 3.34
C ILE A 216 -4.33 -17.20 1.86
N TRP A 217 -5.39 -17.21 1.05
CA TRP A 217 -5.28 -17.43 -0.39
C TRP A 217 -4.40 -16.38 -1.07
N ILE A 218 -4.55 -15.10 -0.72
CA ILE A 218 -3.69 -14.01 -1.24
C ILE A 218 -2.24 -14.20 -0.79
N LEU A 219 -1.98 -14.54 0.48
CA LEU A 219 -0.62 -14.79 0.98
C LEU A 219 0.06 -15.94 0.23
N LEU A 220 -0.63 -17.07 0.04
CA LEU A 220 -0.09 -18.22 -0.69
C LEU A 220 0.18 -17.88 -2.16
N ARG A 221 -0.68 -17.08 -2.81
CA ARG A 221 -0.49 -16.61 -4.18
C ARG A 221 0.60 -15.54 -4.33
N THR A 222 0.97 -14.87 -3.25
CA THR A 222 2.01 -13.83 -3.26
C THR A 222 3.41 -14.44 -3.44
N ILE A 223 3.67 -15.62 -2.87
CA ILE A 223 4.97 -16.33 -2.99
C ILE A 223 5.37 -16.55 -4.46
N PRO A 224 4.57 -17.25 -5.31
CA PRO A 224 4.93 -17.44 -6.70
C PRO A 224 4.94 -16.12 -7.49
N ALA A 225 4.13 -15.12 -7.13
CA ALA A 225 4.14 -13.83 -7.80
C ALA A 225 5.47 -13.07 -7.60
N VAL A 226 6.00 -13.09 -6.38
CA VAL A 226 7.32 -12.52 -6.06
C VAL A 226 8.45 -13.33 -6.72
N LEU A 227 8.33 -14.66 -6.76
CA LEU A 227 9.32 -15.51 -7.41
C LEU A 227 9.30 -15.37 -8.94
N ALA A 228 8.13 -15.26 -9.58
CA ALA A 228 7.99 -15.09 -11.03
C ALA A 228 8.50 -13.71 -11.50
N ALA A 229 8.36 -12.66 -10.67
CA ALA A 229 8.98 -11.36 -10.94
C ALA A 229 10.52 -11.43 -11.06
N ARG A 230 11.15 -12.48 -10.53
CA ARG A 230 12.60 -12.75 -10.72
C ARG A 230 12.94 -13.16 -12.15
N ALA A 231 12.00 -13.78 -12.88
CA ALA A 231 12.23 -14.43 -14.17
C ALA A 231 12.05 -13.51 -15.39
N THR A 232 11.15 -12.52 -15.33
CA THR A 232 11.02 -11.50 -16.38
C THR A 232 12.08 -10.41 -16.17
N SER A 233 13.29 -10.65 -16.68
CA SER A 233 14.38 -9.67 -16.79
C SER A 233 14.40 -9.09 -18.19
#